data_AF-A0AAW7CY97-F1
#
_entry.id   AF-A0AAW7CY97-F1
#
_cell.length_a   1.000
_cell.length_b   1.000
_cell.length_c   1.000
_cell.angle_alpha   90.00
_cell.angle_beta   90.00
_cell.angle_gamma   90.00
#
_symmetry.space_group_name_H-M   'P 1'
#
loop_
_entity.id
_entity.type
_entity.pdbx_description
1 polymer ?
#
loop_
_entity_poly.entity_id
_entity_poly.type
_entity_poly.pdbx_seq_one_letter_code
_entity_poly.pdbx_strand_id
1 'polypeptide(L)'
;MIDSIVLHLESLKQDDWYEEFLVLLEKEKQLGKNYLLLSSIPVALHYRLIQENYTIKRIEKTSRHFFFFKKTEYYFEVSHE
;
A
#
# COMPACT_ATOMS: atom_id res chain seq x y z
N MET A 1 -9.64 -7.49 -1.99
CA MET A 1 -9.17 -6.50 -2.99
C MET A 1 -7.77 -5.99 -2.64
N ILE A 2 -7.49 -5.64 -1.38
CA ILE A 2 -6.15 -5.18 -0.93
C ILE A 2 -5.11 -6.31 -1.00
N ASP A 3 -5.50 -7.55 -0.64
CA ASP A 3 -4.59 -8.70 -0.72
C ASP A 3 -4.16 -9.06 -2.16
N SER A 4 -4.98 -8.75 -3.18
CA SER A 4 -4.59 -9.07 -4.57
C SER A 4 -3.55 -8.10 -5.10
N ILE A 5 -3.50 -6.86 -4.59
CA ILE A 5 -2.51 -5.87 -5.00
C ILE A 5 -1.13 -6.27 -4.47
N VAL A 6 -1.07 -6.70 -3.21
CA VAL A 6 0.18 -7.21 -2.61
C VAL A 6 0.68 -8.44 -3.35
N LEU A 7 -0.19 -9.43 -3.58
CA LEU A 7 0.18 -10.64 -4.33
C LEU A 7 0.63 -10.35 -5.76
N HIS A 8 0.00 -9.38 -6.43
CA HIS A 8 0.39 -8.95 -7.76
C HIS A 8 1.78 -8.31 -7.74
N LEU A 9 2.04 -7.40 -6.79
CA LEU A 9 3.36 -6.81 -6.61
C LEU A 9 4.39 -7.89 -6.30
N GLU A 10 4.16 -8.80 -5.36
CA GLU A 10 5.10 -9.88 -5.04
C GLU A 10 5.40 -10.83 -6.22
N SER A 11 4.48 -10.95 -7.19
CA SER A 11 4.66 -11.79 -8.38
C SER A 11 5.52 -11.15 -9.49
N LEU A 12 5.71 -9.84 -9.46
CA LEU A 12 6.49 -9.09 -10.44
C LEU A 12 7.99 -9.15 -10.11
N LYS A 13 8.86 -8.88 -11.10
CA LYS A 13 10.30 -8.72 -10.82
C LYS A 13 10.51 -7.44 -10.01
N GLN A 14 11.57 -7.41 -9.21
CA GLN A 14 11.85 -6.35 -8.24
C GLN A 14 11.89 -4.94 -8.86
N ASP A 15 12.30 -4.82 -10.13
CA ASP A 15 12.34 -3.56 -10.87
C ASP A 15 10.95 -3.07 -11.30
N ASP A 16 10.00 -3.97 -11.54
CA ASP A 16 8.65 -3.69 -12.03
C ASP A 16 7.70 -3.23 -10.91
N TRP A 17 8.05 -3.46 -9.63
CA TRP A 17 7.22 -3.13 -8.47
C TRP A 17 6.93 -1.63 -8.34
N TYR A 18 7.93 -0.82 -8.69
CA TYR A 18 7.82 0.62 -8.56
C TYR A 18 6.94 1.22 -9.64
N GLU A 19 7.10 0.81 -10.89
CA GLU A 19 6.26 1.28 -11.99
C GLU A 19 4.79 0.88 -11.77
N GLU A 20 4.54 -0.36 -11.37
CA GLU A 20 3.18 -0.82 -11.09
C GLU A 20 2.58 -0.06 -9.89
N PHE A 21 3.37 0.22 -8.85
CA PHE A 21 2.95 1.07 -7.73
C PHE A 21 2.53 2.47 -8.21
N LEU A 22 3.32 3.11 -9.09
CA LEU A 22 2.98 4.42 -9.63
C LEU A 22 1.68 4.39 -10.43
N VAL A 23 1.48 3.35 -11.26
CA VAL A 23 0.24 3.17 -12.02
C VAL A 23 -0.97 3.03 -11.09
N LEU A 24 -0.83 2.26 -10.01
CA LEU A 24 -1.91 2.09 -9.03
C LEU A 24 -2.19 3.39 -8.26
N LEU A 25 -1.15 4.13 -7.88
CA LEU A 25 -1.28 5.42 -7.22
C LEU A 25 -1.98 6.44 -8.13
N GLU A 26 -1.63 6.47 -9.42
CA GLU A 26 -2.25 7.36 -10.40
C GLU A 26 -3.73 7.01 -10.62
N LYS A 27 -4.09 5.73 -10.63
CA LYS A 27 -5.50 5.29 -10.68
C LYS A 27 -6.28 5.76 -9.45
N GLU A 28 -5.71 5.66 -8.25
CA GLU A 28 -6.36 6.17 -7.04
C GLU A 28 -6.47 7.70 -7.05
N LYS A 29 -5.48 8.43 -7.60
CA LYS A 29 -5.55 9.89 -7.80
C LYS A 29 -6.70 10.28 -8.71
N GLN A 30 -6.94 9.53 -9.79
CA GLN A 30 -8.11 9.73 -10.67
C GLN A 30 -9.45 9.55 -9.93
N LEU A 31 -9.47 8.76 -8.85
CA LEU A 31 -10.61 8.58 -7.96
C LEU A 31 -10.66 9.61 -6.81
N GLY A 32 -9.77 10.61 -6.82
CA GLY A 32 -9.68 11.67 -5.82
C GLY A 32 -8.89 11.29 -4.57
N LYS A 33 -8.16 10.17 -4.56
CA LYS A 33 -7.32 9.75 -3.44
C LYS A 33 -5.84 9.90 -3.79
N ASN A 34 -5.13 10.75 -3.05
CA ASN A 34 -3.69 10.96 -3.24
C ASN A 34 -2.83 9.94 -2.46
N TYR A 35 -3.40 8.78 -2.16
CA TYR A 35 -2.73 7.75 -1.39
C TYR A 35 -3.11 6.36 -1.86
N LEU A 36 -2.18 5.42 -1.69
CA LEU A 36 -2.41 3.99 -1.89
C LEU A 36 -2.50 3.30 -0.53
N LEU A 37 -3.52 2.46 -0.31
CA LEU A 37 -3.63 1.60 0.87
C LEU A 37 -3.14 0.19 0.56
N LEU A 38 -2.05 -0.21 1.21
CA LEU A 38 -1.47 -1.55 1.07
C LEU A 38 -1.49 -2.29 2.40
N SER A 39 -1.77 -3.60 2.41
CA SER A 39 -1.68 -4.42 3.64
C SER A 39 -0.23 -4.74 4.02
N SER A 40 0.66 -4.80 3.03
CA SER A 40 2.11 -4.89 3.20
C SER A 40 2.83 -4.14 2.07
N ILE A 41 4.07 -3.73 2.33
CA ILE A 41 4.95 -3.12 1.32
C ILE A 41 6.17 -4.02 1.20
N PRO A 42 6.50 -4.54 0.00
CA PRO A 42 7.74 -5.24 -0.24
C PRO A 42 8.95 -4.40 0.14
N VAL A 43 9.95 -5.00 0.79
CA VAL A 43 11.12 -4.27 1.34
C VAL A 43 11.83 -3.43 0.27
N ALA A 44 11.98 -3.96 -0.95
CA ALA A 44 12.64 -3.24 -2.04
C ALA A 44 11.84 -2.00 -2.46
N LEU A 45 10.51 -2.12 -2.54
CA LEU A 45 9.61 -1.00 -2.83
C LEU A 45 9.68 0.04 -1.72
N HIS A 46 9.68 -0.38 -0.46
CA HIS A 46 9.80 0.51 0.69
C HIS A 46 11.07 1.39 0.63
N TYR A 47 12.23 0.79 0.37
CA TYR A 47 13.47 1.55 0.24
C TYR A 47 13.46 2.52 -0.95
N ARG A 48 12.92 2.09 -2.09
CA ARG A 48 12.82 2.94 -3.29
C ARG A 48 11.87 4.12 -3.08
N LEU A 49 10.74 3.89 -2.42
CA LEU A 49 9.80 4.96 -2.05
C LEU A 49 10.45 6.01 -1.14
N ILE A 50 11.28 5.59 -0.17
CA ILE A 50 12.05 6.51 0.67
C ILE A 50 13.06 7.31 -0.15
N GLN A 51 13.77 6.68 -1.09
CA GLN A 51 14.73 7.37 -1.98
C GLN A 51 14.05 8.44 -2.84
N GLU A 52 12.82 8.17 -3.27
CA GLU A 52 12.00 9.06 -4.11
C GLU A 52 11.15 10.04 -3.28
N ASN A 53 11.45 10.23 -1.99
CA ASN A 53 10.77 11.15 -1.07
C ASN A 53 9.25 10.92 -0.89
N TYR A 54 8.78 9.69 -1.04
CA TYR A 54 7.40 9.35 -0.70
C TYR A 54 7.23 9.27 0.82
N THR A 55 6.12 9.79 1.32
CA THR A 55 5.69 9.65 2.70
C THR A 55 4.91 8.35 2.88
N ILE A 56 5.44 7.45 3.72
CA ILE A 56 4.80 6.18 4.08
C ILE A 56 4.24 6.31 5.50
N LYS A 57 2.92 6.35 5.65
CA LYS A 57 2.23 6.36 6.95
C LYS A 57 1.64 4.98 7.23
N ARG A 58 1.89 4.43 8.41
CA ARG A 58 1.23 3.20 8.86
C ARG A 58 -0.07 3.55 9.57
N ILE A 59 -1.19 3.02 9.07
CA ILE A 59 -2.52 3.16 9.65
C ILE A 59 -2.91 1.83 10.29
N GLU A 60 -3.27 1.88 11.57
CA GLU A 60 -3.86 0.75 12.26
C GLU A 60 -5.38 0.87 12.23
N LYS A 61 -6.06 -0.08 11.59
CA LYS A 61 -7.52 -0.14 11.60
C LYS A 61 -7.96 -1.32 12.45
N THR A 62 -8.56 -1.01 13.60
CA THR A 62 -9.18 -2.03 14.44
C THR A 62 -10.62 -2.24 13.98
N SER A 63 -10.87 -3.37 13.32
CA SER A 63 -12.21 -3.79 12.91
C SER A 63 -12.82 -4.64 14.03
N ARG A 64 -13.94 -4.19 14.61
CA ARG A 64 -14.71 -5.01 15.58
C ARG A 64 -15.60 -5.97 14.80
N HIS A 65 -15.32 -7.27 14.85
CA HIS A 65 -16.28 -8.28 14.42
C HIS A 65 -17.26 -8.57 15.56
N PHE A 66 -18.54 -8.76 15.20
CA PHE A 66 -19.56 -9.27 16.12
C PHE A 66 -19.06 -10.61 16.69
N PHE A 67 -19.16 -10.77 18.02
CA PHE A 67 -18.54 -11.83 18.87
C PHE A 67 -17.08 -11.62 19.35
N PHE A 68 -16.73 -10.41 19.83
CA PHE A 68 -15.54 -10.13 20.66
C PHE A 68 -14.15 -10.33 20.04
N PHE A 69 -14.03 -10.83 18.81
CA PHE A 69 -12.76 -10.86 18.10
C PHE A 69 -12.44 -9.47 17.52
N LYS A 70 -11.45 -8.80 18.13
CA LYS A 70 -10.85 -7.58 17.56
C LYS A 70 -9.83 -8.01 16.51
N LYS A 71 -10.06 -7.65 15.23
CA LYS A 71 -9.07 -7.84 14.18
C LYS A 71 -8.37 -6.50 13.96
N THR A 72 -7.07 -6.47 14.20
CA THR A 72 -6.23 -5.33 13.86
C THR A 72 -5.67 -5.58 12.47
N GLU A 73 -5.98 -4.67 11.54
CA GLU A 73 -5.43 -4.70 10.19
C GLU A 73 -4.47 -3.51 10.04
N TYR A 74 -3.28 -3.82 9.51
CA TYR A 74 -2.28 -2.81 9.22
C TYR A 74 -2.42 -2.39 7.76
N TYR A 75 -2.43 -1.10 7.55
CA TYR A 75 -2.42 -0.49 6.24
C TYR A 75 -1.24 0.47 6.15
N PHE A 76 -0.68 0.60 4.96
CA PHE A 76 0.29 1.62 4.64
C PHE A 76 -0.35 2.59 3.66
N GLU A 77 -0.38 3.86 4.04
CA GLU A 77 -0.76 4.99 3.21
C GLU A 77 0.53 5.58 2.62
N VAL A 78 0.69 5.47 1.30
CA VAL A 78 1.83 6.06 0.59
C VAL A 78 1.36 7.28 -0.19
N SER A 79 1.95 8.43 0.10
CA SER A 79 1.61 9.72 -0.54
C SER A 79 2.88 10.46 -0.97
N HIS A 80 2.79 11.23 -2.05
CA HIS A 80 3.85 12.12 -2.52
C HIS A 80 3.46 13.56 -2.13
N GLU A 81 4.39 14.31 -1.53
CA GLU A 81 4.21 15.73 -1.20
C GLU A 81 4.14 16.60 -2.47
#